data_AF-A0A0B1NZQ7-F1
#
_entry.id   AF-A0A0B1NZQ7-F1
#
_cell.length_a   1.000
_cell.length_b   1.000
_cell.length_c   1.000
_cell.angle_alpha   90.00
_cell.angle_beta   90.00
_cell.angle_gamma   90.00
#
_symmetry.space_group_name_H-M   'P 1'
#
loop_
_entity.id
_entity.type
_entity.pdbx_description
1 polymer ?
#
loop_
_entity_poly.entity_id
_entity_poly.type
_entity_poly.pdbx_seq_one_letter_code
_entity_poly.pdbx_strand_id
1 'polypeptide(L)'
;MLQASSTADMVSPAHSFHKRVEEVKPSKSDINKLILDYLTKEGYPLAAAKFSKEANLQPYQDDELIHARHSIIHSIHSGDVQKAINTINELDPEVLDRNPSLHFDLLRLHLVELIRNCNSNPGGDITPALAFAAEELAPRAPSNDSFMEDLEKTMTLLVFPSDKLEPDLVVLLEPSLRRKVAEKVNMAILGRQKSQKEATIRKLIRLRAWAEDSARSHNIDLPHQINLDLTGNTVKTAGEKF
;
A
#
# COMPACT_ATOMS: atom_id res chain seq x y z
N MET A 1 55.72 4.27 -25.56
CA MET A 1 54.50 4.99 -26.01
C MET A 1 53.32 4.32 -25.34
N LEU A 2 52.77 4.92 -24.27
CA LEU A 2 51.54 5.76 -24.29
C LEU A 2 50.33 4.91 -24.71
N GLN A 3 49.28 4.70 -23.92
CA GLN A 3 48.52 5.65 -23.08
C GLN A 3 47.85 4.95 -21.88
N ALA A 4 47.85 5.65 -20.74
CA ALA A 4 46.90 5.42 -19.66
C ALA A 4 45.57 6.10 -20.02
N SER A 5 44.47 5.36 -20.04
CA SER A 5 43.12 5.93 -20.12
C SER A 5 42.72 6.46 -18.73
N SER A 6 42.78 7.78 -18.60
CA SER A 6 42.24 8.54 -17.48
C SER A 6 40.72 8.53 -17.55
N THR A 7 40.05 7.75 -16.69
CA THR A 7 38.63 7.95 -16.39
C THR A 7 38.51 9.18 -15.51
N ALA A 8 38.33 10.34 -16.14
CA ALA A 8 37.93 11.55 -15.43
C ALA A 8 36.52 11.32 -14.89
N ASP A 9 36.39 11.27 -13.55
CA ASP A 9 35.12 11.40 -12.87
C ASP A 9 34.46 12.71 -13.31
N MET A 10 33.48 12.63 -14.20
CA MET A 10 32.64 13.77 -14.55
C MET A 10 31.74 14.06 -13.35
N VAL A 11 32.23 14.91 -12.44
CA VAL A 11 31.40 15.59 -11.45
C VAL A 11 30.45 16.49 -12.24
N SER A 12 29.25 15.99 -12.50
CA SER A 12 28.18 16.77 -13.12
C SER A 12 27.92 18.02 -12.27
N PRO A 13 27.88 19.23 -12.85
CA PRO A 13 27.68 20.45 -12.08
C PRO A 13 26.34 20.37 -11.34
N ALA A 14 26.37 20.59 -10.01
CA ALA A 14 25.17 20.57 -9.18
C ALA A 14 24.11 21.53 -9.74
N HIS A 15 23.04 20.95 -10.29
CA HIS A 15 21.91 21.67 -10.89
C HIS A 15 21.40 22.75 -9.93
N SER A 16 20.95 23.89 -10.44
CA SER A 16 20.46 25.04 -9.65
C SER A 16 19.40 24.62 -8.61
N PHE A 17 18.54 23.69 -9.00
CA PHE A 17 17.59 22.97 -8.14
C PHE A 17 18.23 22.35 -6.87
N HIS A 18 19.33 21.58 -6.98
CA HIS A 18 19.94 20.93 -5.82
C HIS A 18 20.46 21.94 -4.79
N LYS A 19 21.01 23.07 -5.26
CA LYS A 19 21.42 24.18 -4.37
C LYS A 19 20.25 24.74 -3.59
N ARG A 20 19.11 24.97 -4.25
CA ARG A 20 17.87 25.42 -3.59
C ARG A 20 17.32 24.39 -2.62
N VAL A 21 17.47 23.10 -2.90
CA VAL A 21 17.05 22.03 -1.97
C VAL A 21 17.91 22.05 -0.70
N GLU A 22 19.22 22.25 -0.81
CA GLU A 22 20.13 22.35 0.36
C GLU A 22 19.85 23.59 1.23
N GLU A 23 19.37 24.67 0.62
CA GLU A 23 18.95 25.90 1.32
C GLU A 23 17.67 25.69 2.15
N VAL A 24 16.78 24.79 1.72
CA VAL A 24 15.53 24.47 2.43
C VAL A 24 15.82 23.47 3.56
N LYS A 25 15.80 23.97 4.80
CA LYS A 25 15.96 23.14 6.01
C LYS A 25 14.61 22.89 6.66
N PRO A 26 13.92 21.77 6.38
CA PRO A 26 12.69 21.43 7.08
C PRO A 26 12.95 21.25 8.58
N SER A 27 11.98 21.62 9.40
CA SER A 27 12.12 21.46 10.85
C SER A 27 12.05 19.97 11.21
N LYS A 28 12.95 19.51 12.08
CA LYS A 28 12.93 18.14 12.60
C LYS A 28 11.60 17.81 13.30
N SER A 29 10.99 18.80 13.96
CA SER A 29 9.69 18.67 14.62
C SER A 29 8.59 18.34 13.61
N ASP A 30 8.54 19.02 12.47
CA ASP A 30 7.51 18.79 11.46
C ASP A 30 7.69 17.45 10.75
N ILE A 31 8.94 17.04 10.49
CA ILE A 31 9.25 15.70 9.97
C ILE A 31 8.77 14.63 10.97
N ASN A 32 9.07 14.80 12.26
CA ASN A 32 8.63 13.85 13.28
C ASN A 32 7.11 13.76 13.36
N LYS A 33 6.39 14.89 13.30
CA LYS A 33 4.92 14.90 13.23
C LYS A 33 4.40 14.21 11.98
N LEU A 34 5.05 14.41 10.83
CA LEU A 34 4.68 13.79 9.56
C LEU A 34 4.83 12.27 9.60
N ILE A 35 5.94 11.78 10.19
CA ILE A 35 6.18 10.34 10.39
C ILE A 35 5.14 9.76 11.35
N LEU A 36 4.87 10.44 12.47
CA LEU A 36 3.86 9.98 13.43
C LEU A 36 2.46 9.94 12.80
N ASP A 37 2.09 10.94 11.99
CA ASP A 37 0.82 10.97 11.22
C ASP A 37 0.71 9.76 10.29
N TYR A 38 1.80 9.41 9.58
CA TYR A 38 1.84 8.23 8.72
C TYR A 38 1.69 6.94 9.50
N LEU A 39 2.49 6.73 10.56
CA LEU A 39 2.41 5.51 11.37
C LEU A 39 1.03 5.32 11.99
N THR A 40 0.41 6.41 12.43
CA THR A 40 -0.96 6.42 12.96
C THR A 40 -1.96 6.03 11.87
N LYS A 41 -1.94 6.69 10.70
CA LYS A 41 -2.94 6.52 9.65
C LYS A 41 -2.76 5.27 8.80
N GLU A 42 -1.58 4.68 8.73
CA GLU A 42 -1.40 3.36 8.11
C GLU A 42 -1.68 2.21 9.08
N GLY A 43 -1.98 2.53 10.36
CA GLY A 43 -2.34 1.53 11.36
C GLY A 43 -1.13 0.79 11.91
N TYR A 44 -0.01 1.48 12.18
CA TYR A 44 1.17 0.92 12.84
C TYR A 44 1.29 1.40 14.30
N PRO A 45 0.40 0.98 15.22
CA PRO A 45 0.33 1.54 16.57
C PRO A 45 1.61 1.32 17.39
N LEU A 46 2.22 0.13 17.30
CA LEU A 46 3.46 -0.18 18.03
C LEU A 46 4.64 0.67 17.56
N ALA A 47 4.73 0.93 16.26
CA ALA A 47 5.76 1.80 15.68
C ALA A 47 5.51 3.25 16.08
N ALA A 48 4.26 3.72 16.02
CA ALA A 48 3.87 5.06 16.45
C ALA A 48 4.21 5.31 17.92
N ALA A 49 3.89 4.36 18.81
CA ALA A 49 4.19 4.47 20.24
C ALA A 49 5.69 4.53 20.51
N LYS A 50 6.49 3.61 19.93
CA LYS A 50 7.95 3.62 20.05
C LYS A 50 8.55 4.91 19.51
N PHE A 51 8.12 5.34 18.32
CA PHE A 51 8.59 6.56 17.68
C PHE A 51 8.24 7.81 18.49
N SER A 52 7.03 7.92 19.04
CA SER A 52 6.65 9.06 19.87
C SER A 52 7.54 9.21 21.10
N LYS A 53 7.92 8.09 21.72
CA LYS A 53 8.81 8.05 22.90
C LYS A 53 10.23 8.46 22.53
N GLU A 54 10.74 7.98 21.41
CA GLU A 54 12.10 8.30 20.93
C GLU A 54 12.21 9.74 20.42
N ALA A 55 11.20 10.22 19.70
CA ALA A 55 11.17 11.57 19.13
C ALA A 55 10.77 12.66 20.15
N ASN A 56 10.54 12.30 21.42
CA ASN A 56 10.07 13.17 22.50
C ASN A 56 8.84 14.00 22.09
N LEU A 57 7.93 13.37 21.33
CA LEU A 57 6.65 13.96 20.96
C LEU A 57 5.65 13.77 22.11
N GLN A 58 4.51 14.47 22.03
CA GLN A 58 3.41 14.21 22.95
C GLN A 58 3.08 12.71 22.95
N PRO A 59 2.82 12.11 24.14
CA PRO A 59 2.57 10.69 24.23
C PRO A 59 1.47 10.31 23.25
N TYR A 60 1.80 9.43 22.32
CA TYR A 60 0.81 8.83 21.44
C TYR A 60 -0.22 8.15 22.35
N GLN A 61 -1.46 8.64 22.35
CA GLN A 61 -2.53 8.00 23.11
C GLN A 61 -2.96 6.73 22.38
N ASP A 62 -3.09 5.67 23.16
CA ASP A 62 -3.48 4.37 22.67
C ASP A 62 -4.95 4.42 22.24
N ASP A 63 -5.19 4.70 20.97
CA ASP A 63 -6.54 4.77 20.42
C ASP A 63 -6.99 3.34 20.07
N GLU A 64 -8.01 2.87 20.79
CA GLU A 64 -8.66 1.58 20.56
C GLU A 64 -9.08 1.41 19.08
N LEU A 65 -9.46 2.50 18.41
CA LEU A 65 -9.82 2.50 17.00
C LEU A 65 -8.62 2.21 16.09
N ILE A 66 -7.42 2.63 16.49
CA ILE A 66 -6.19 2.36 15.73
C ILE A 66 -5.77 0.89 15.88
N HIS A 67 -5.94 0.32 17.07
CA HIS A 67 -5.73 -1.12 17.28
C HIS A 67 -6.73 -1.98 16.52
N ALA A 68 -8.02 -1.63 16.58
CA ALA A 68 -9.05 -2.32 15.82
C ALA A 68 -8.73 -2.31 14.33
N ARG A 69 -8.35 -1.15 13.80
CA ARG A 69 -7.96 -0.99 12.39
C ARG A 69 -6.70 -1.75 12.03
N HIS A 70 -5.67 -1.74 12.89
CA HIS A 70 -4.48 -2.57 12.71
C HIS A 70 -4.82 -4.06 12.71
N SER A 71 -5.69 -4.53 13.61
CA SER A 71 -6.14 -5.92 13.68
C SER A 71 -6.85 -6.35 12.38
N ILE A 72 -7.70 -5.48 11.83
CA ILE A 72 -8.38 -5.71 10.54
C ILE A 72 -7.35 -5.81 9.40
N ILE A 73 -6.45 -4.82 9.28
CA ILE A 73 -5.42 -4.79 8.24
C ILE A 73 -4.50 -6.01 8.34
N HIS A 74 -4.09 -6.36 9.56
CA HIS A 74 -3.27 -7.53 9.83
C HIS A 74 -3.97 -8.82 9.38
N SER A 75 -5.25 -8.98 9.71
CA SER A 75 -6.05 -10.14 9.32
C SER A 75 -6.17 -10.27 7.79
N ILE A 76 -6.32 -9.14 7.07
CA ILE A 76 -6.31 -9.14 5.59
C ILE A 76 -4.94 -9.55 5.04
N HIS A 77 -3.85 -9.04 5.62
CA HIS A 77 -2.49 -9.38 5.16
C HIS A 77 -2.12 -10.85 5.42
N SER A 78 -2.56 -11.42 6.53
CA SER A 78 -2.36 -12.82 6.88
C SER A 78 -3.26 -13.77 6.10
N GLY A 79 -4.29 -13.26 5.40
CA GLY A 79 -5.24 -14.06 4.63
C GLY A 79 -6.46 -14.53 5.43
N ASP A 80 -6.60 -14.09 6.68
CA ASP A 80 -7.79 -14.34 7.50
C ASP A 80 -8.87 -13.27 7.24
N VAL A 81 -9.40 -13.31 6.01
CA VAL A 81 -10.36 -12.30 5.52
C VAL A 81 -11.70 -12.39 6.26
N GLN A 82 -12.12 -13.60 6.66
CA GLN A 82 -13.38 -13.77 7.39
C GLN A 82 -13.34 -13.08 8.75
N LYS A 83 -12.23 -13.24 9.49
CA LYS A 83 -12.01 -12.50 10.72
C LYS A 83 -12.01 -11.00 10.48
N ALA A 84 -11.37 -10.53 9.41
CA ALA A 84 -11.38 -9.12 9.06
C ALA A 84 -12.81 -8.59 8.84
N ILE A 85 -13.66 -9.31 8.10
CA ILE A 85 -15.07 -8.94 7.88
C ILE A 85 -15.84 -8.85 9.20
N ASN A 86 -15.68 -9.85 10.07
CA ASN A 86 -16.35 -9.88 11.37
C ASN A 86 -15.91 -8.68 12.23
N THR A 87 -14.60 -8.41 12.33
CA THR A 87 -14.08 -7.28 13.10
C THR A 87 -14.48 -5.93 12.49
N ILE A 88 -14.62 -5.81 11.17
CA ILE A 88 -15.17 -4.60 10.53
C ILE A 88 -16.61 -4.39 10.98
N ASN A 89 -17.45 -5.42 10.96
CA ASN A 89 -18.85 -5.33 11.36
C ASN A 89 -19.03 -5.04 12.86
N GLU A 90 -18.13 -5.58 13.71
CA GLU A 90 -18.08 -5.28 15.14
C GLU A 90 -17.68 -3.82 15.39
N LEU A 91 -16.73 -3.29 14.62
CA LEU A 91 -16.27 -1.92 14.75
C LEU A 91 -17.33 -0.92 14.25
N ASP A 92 -17.90 -1.18 13.08
CA ASP A 92 -18.90 -0.34 12.44
C ASP A 92 -19.66 -1.10 11.33
N PRO A 93 -20.90 -1.58 11.59
CA PRO A 93 -21.65 -2.42 10.67
C PRO A 93 -22.01 -1.69 9.36
N GLU A 94 -22.07 -0.36 9.36
CA GLU A 94 -22.46 0.38 8.15
C GLU A 94 -21.30 0.54 7.14
N VAL A 95 -20.06 0.17 7.51
CA VAL A 95 -18.88 0.33 6.63
C VAL A 95 -19.05 -0.45 5.33
N LEU A 96 -19.49 -1.71 5.45
CA LEU A 96 -19.67 -2.60 4.30
C LEU A 96 -20.99 -2.32 3.57
N ASP A 97 -22.07 -2.04 4.30
CA ASP A 97 -23.38 -1.72 3.71
C ASP A 97 -23.34 -0.50 2.80
N ARG A 98 -22.58 0.54 3.19
CA ARG A 98 -22.44 1.77 2.40
C ARG A 98 -21.44 1.65 1.25
N ASN A 99 -20.62 0.61 1.23
CA ASN A 99 -19.60 0.38 0.20
C ASN A 99 -19.72 -1.03 -0.39
N PRO A 100 -20.75 -1.31 -1.22
CA PRO A 100 -20.94 -2.64 -1.82
C PRO A 100 -19.71 -3.13 -2.61
N SER A 101 -18.98 -2.24 -3.26
CA SER A 101 -17.73 -2.57 -3.95
C SER A 101 -16.62 -3.02 -3.02
N LEU A 102 -16.50 -2.43 -1.83
CA LEU A 102 -15.51 -2.86 -0.83
C LEU A 102 -15.87 -4.23 -0.26
N HIS A 103 -17.16 -4.44 0.01
CA HIS A 103 -17.66 -5.73 0.47
C HIS A 103 -17.39 -6.82 -0.58
N PHE A 104 -17.68 -6.54 -1.85
CA PHE A 104 -17.36 -7.45 -2.95
C PHE A 104 -15.86 -7.75 -3.04
N ASP A 105 -14.99 -6.73 -2.94
CA ASP A 105 -13.53 -6.90 -2.96
C ASP A 105 -13.04 -7.82 -1.82
N LEU A 106 -13.62 -7.70 -0.61
CA LEU A 106 -13.29 -8.56 0.53
C LEU A 106 -13.74 -10.00 0.31
N LEU A 107 -14.97 -10.21 -0.16
CA LEU A 107 -15.48 -11.55 -0.46
C LEU A 107 -14.69 -12.22 -1.58
N ARG A 108 -14.35 -11.46 -2.63
CA ARG A 108 -13.49 -11.94 -3.71
C ARG A 108 -12.12 -12.33 -3.18
N LEU A 109 -11.52 -11.52 -2.30
CA LEU A 109 -10.24 -11.86 -1.69
C LEU A 109 -10.35 -13.13 -0.86
N HIS A 110 -11.43 -13.31 -0.08
CA HIS A 110 -11.68 -14.54 0.67
C HIS A 110 -11.79 -15.76 -0.26
N LEU A 111 -12.52 -15.65 -1.37
CA LEU A 111 -12.60 -16.70 -2.39
C LEU A 111 -11.21 -17.06 -2.94
N VAL A 112 -10.36 -16.06 -3.23
CA VAL A 112 -8.98 -16.31 -3.66
C VAL A 112 -8.19 -17.07 -2.59
N GLU A 113 -8.35 -16.75 -1.31
CA GLU A 113 -7.69 -17.50 -0.23
C GLU A 113 -8.19 -18.95 -0.12
N LEU A 114 -9.49 -19.18 -0.30
CA LEU A 114 -10.05 -20.53 -0.35
C LEU A 114 -9.44 -21.31 -1.52
N ILE A 115 -9.38 -20.72 -2.71
CA ILE A 115 -8.77 -21.34 -3.91
C ILE A 115 -7.29 -21.65 -3.66
N ARG A 116 -6.52 -20.74 -3.05
CA ARG A 116 -5.11 -20.99 -2.68
C ARG A 116 -4.98 -22.18 -1.74
N ASN A 117 -5.87 -22.30 -0.75
CA ASN A 117 -5.88 -23.42 0.20
C ASN A 117 -6.25 -24.75 -0.48
N CYS A 118 -7.20 -24.74 -1.42
CA CYS A 118 -7.55 -25.91 -2.22
C CYS A 118 -6.36 -26.37 -3.08
N ASN A 119 -5.70 -25.44 -3.79
CA ASN A 119 -4.58 -25.75 -4.68
C ASN A 119 -3.30 -26.19 -3.96
N SER A 120 -3.13 -25.81 -2.68
CA SER A 120 -1.95 -26.17 -1.89
C SER A 120 -1.98 -27.62 -1.38
N ASN A 121 -3.15 -28.28 -1.39
CA ASN A 121 -3.33 -29.64 -0.91
C ASN A 121 -3.52 -30.62 -2.09
N PRO A 122 -2.69 -31.67 -2.24
CA PRO A 122 -2.88 -32.67 -3.28
C PRO A 122 -4.22 -33.40 -3.08
N GLY A 123 -5.19 -33.19 -3.98
CA GLY A 123 -6.57 -33.69 -3.83
C GLY A 123 -7.49 -32.76 -3.03
N GLY A 124 -7.15 -31.48 -2.93
CA GLY A 124 -7.92 -30.47 -2.22
C GLY A 124 -9.37 -30.39 -2.69
N ASP A 125 -10.28 -30.40 -1.72
CA ASP A 125 -11.71 -30.23 -1.97
C ASP A 125 -12.00 -28.79 -2.41
N ILE A 126 -12.53 -28.62 -3.62
CA ILE A 126 -12.94 -27.32 -4.18
C ILE A 126 -14.36 -26.93 -3.72
N THR A 127 -15.09 -27.85 -3.10
CA THR A 127 -16.48 -27.64 -2.65
C THR A 127 -16.64 -26.39 -1.76
N PRO A 128 -15.74 -26.09 -0.80
CA PRO A 128 -15.86 -24.89 0.03
C PRO A 128 -15.78 -23.59 -0.79
N ALA A 129 -14.87 -23.53 -1.76
CA ALA A 129 -14.73 -22.35 -2.64
C ALA A 129 -15.96 -22.20 -3.55
N LEU A 130 -16.48 -23.30 -4.10
CA LEU A 130 -17.68 -23.31 -4.94
C LEU A 130 -18.93 -22.90 -4.16
N ALA A 131 -19.13 -23.47 -2.97
CA ALA A 131 -20.26 -23.13 -2.10
C ALA A 131 -20.22 -21.65 -1.73
N PHE A 132 -19.06 -21.14 -1.31
CA PHE A 132 -18.91 -19.73 -0.97
C PHE A 132 -19.17 -18.80 -2.16
N ALA A 133 -18.65 -19.13 -3.35
CA ALA A 133 -18.91 -18.35 -4.55
C ALA A 133 -20.41 -18.32 -4.89
N ALA A 134 -21.11 -19.44 -4.77
CA ALA A 134 -22.53 -19.55 -5.07
C ALA A 134 -23.43 -18.84 -4.04
N GLU A 135 -23.08 -18.91 -2.76
CA GLU A 135 -23.89 -18.33 -1.66
C GLU A 135 -23.65 -16.83 -1.50
N GLU A 136 -22.39 -16.36 -1.57
CA GLU A 136 -22.04 -14.99 -1.20
C GLU A 136 -21.75 -14.08 -2.40
N LEU A 137 -21.06 -14.57 -3.44
CA LEU A 137 -20.68 -13.72 -4.59
C LEU A 137 -21.72 -13.73 -5.71
N ALA A 138 -22.28 -14.89 -6.05
CA ALA A 138 -23.21 -15.04 -7.17
C ALA A 138 -24.48 -14.15 -7.04
N PRO A 139 -25.10 -13.94 -5.87
CA PRO A 139 -26.23 -13.03 -5.74
C PRO A 139 -25.86 -11.55 -5.95
N ARG A 140 -24.59 -11.19 -5.74
CA ARG A 140 -24.08 -9.82 -5.82
C ARG A 140 -23.52 -9.48 -7.20
N ALA A 141 -23.06 -10.47 -7.96
CA ALA A 141 -22.47 -10.29 -9.29
C ALA A 141 -23.40 -9.62 -10.33
N PRO A 142 -24.71 -9.93 -10.43
CA PRO A 142 -25.61 -9.29 -11.40
C PRO A 142 -25.86 -7.81 -11.13
N SER A 143 -25.49 -7.30 -9.95
CA SER A 143 -25.68 -5.89 -9.59
C SER A 143 -24.71 -4.96 -10.32
N ASN A 144 -23.62 -5.49 -10.88
CA ASN A 144 -22.60 -4.71 -11.58
C ASN A 144 -21.79 -5.62 -12.52
N ASP A 145 -21.72 -5.25 -13.81
CA ASP A 145 -20.98 -6.01 -14.83
C ASP A 145 -19.51 -6.23 -14.44
N SER A 146 -18.87 -5.27 -13.76
CA SER A 146 -17.49 -5.44 -13.30
C SER A 146 -17.34 -6.53 -12.24
N PHE A 147 -18.35 -6.74 -11.40
CA PHE A 147 -18.34 -7.80 -10.39
C PHE A 147 -18.48 -9.18 -11.04
N MET A 148 -19.28 -9.28 -12.09
CA MET A 148 -19.38 -10.53 -12.85
C MET A 148 -18.04 -10.88 -13.50
N GLU A 149 -17.42 -9.92 -14.21
CA GLU A 149 -16.11 -10.13 -14.83
C GLU A 149 -15.03 -10.53 -13.80
N ASP A 150 -15.03 -9.85 -12.64
CA ASP A 150 -14.10 -10.15 -11.56
C ASP A 150 -14.34 -11.53 -10.92
N LEU A 151 -15.60 -11.94 -10.79
CA LEU A 151 -15.98 -13.27 -10.33
C LEU A 151 -15.54 -14.34 -11.34
N GLU A 152 -15.86 -14.17 -12.61
CA GLU A 152 -15.44 -15.07 -13.69
C GLU A 152 -13.93 -15.28 -13.70
N LYS A 153 -13.16 -14.18 -13.68
CA LYS A 153 -11.68 -14.23 -13.57
C LYS A 153 -11.24 -15.01 -12.33
N THR A 154 -11.88 -14.78 -11.19
CA THR A 154 -11.52 -15.49 -9.95
C THR A 154 -11.85 -16.99 -10.05
N MET A 155 -12.96 -17.35 -10.70
CA MET A 155 -13.37 -18.74 -10.92
C MET A 155 -12.45 -19.47 -11.90
N THR A 156 -11.83 -18.78 -12.86
CA THR A 156 -10.84 -19.42 -13.74
C THR A 156 -9.64 -19.99 -12.98
N LEU A 157 -9.32 -19.45 -11.79
CA LEU A 157 -8.24 -19.94 -10.92
C LEU A 157 -8.49 -21.35 -10.35
N LEU A 158 -9.74 -21.84 -10.39
CA LEU A 158 -10.09 -23.22 -10.04
C LEU A 158 -9.85 -24.20 -11.18
N VAL A 159 -9.93 -23.72 -12.42
CA VAL A 159 -9.86 -24.55 -13.63
C VAL A 159 -8.42 -24.66 -14.12
N PHE A 160 -7.67 -23.57 -14.07
CA PHE A 160 -6.31 -23.51 -14.58
C PHE A 160 -5.27 -23.62 -13.46
N PRO A 161 -4.29 -24.52 -13.59
CA PRO A 161 -3.19 -24.62 -12.64
C PRO A 161 -2.30 -23.36 -12.73
N SER A 162 -1.64 -23.03 -11.62
CA SER A 162 -0.90 -21.77 -11.46
C SER A 162 0.26 -21.57 -12.44
N ASP A 163 0.76 -22.64 -13.05
CA ASP A 163 1.81 -22.65 -14.07
C ASP A 163 1.33 -22.23 -15.47
N LYS A 164 0.01 -22.20 -15.71
CA LYS A 164 -0.59 -21.88 -17.01
C LYS A 164 -1.50 -20.65 -16.99
N LEU A 165 -1.47 -19.87 -15.92
CA LEU A 165 -2.27 -18.67 -15.78
C LEU A 165 -1.71 -17.52 -16.61
N GLU A 166 -2.60 -16.75 -17.23
CA GLU A 166 -2.25 -15.47 -17.83
C GLU A 166 -1.74 -14.48 -16.77
N PRO A 167 -0.89 -13.50 -17.14
CA PRO A 167 -0.29 -12.56 -16.18
C PRO A 167 -1.32 -11.84 -15.30
N ASP A 168 -2.47 -11.48 -15.87
CA ASP A 168 -3.55 -10.79 -15.15
C ASP A 168 -4.19 -11.65 -14.04
N LEU A 169 -4.24 -12.97 -14.25
CA LEU A 169 -4.76 -13.93 -13.27
C LEU A 169 -3.71 -14.25 -12.18
N VAL A 170 -2.42 -14.23 -12.53
CA VAL A 170 -1.32 -14.40 -11.56
C VAL A 170 -1.33 -13.26 -10.53
N VAL A 171 -1.64 -12.03 -10.95
CA VAL A 171 -1.75 -10.88 -10.03
C VAL A 171 -2.80 -11.10 -8.94
N LEU A 172 -3.86 -11.87 -9.21
CA LEU A 172 -4.86 -12.21 -8.19
C LEU A 172 -4.27 -13.11 -7.09
N LEU A 173 -3.30 -13.96 -7.45
CA LEU A 173 -2.60 -14.83 -6.53
C LEU A 173 -1.44 -14.13 -5.79
N GLU A 174 -1.08 -12.90 -6.14
CA GLU A 174 -0.02 -12.17 -5.46
C GLU A 174 -0.44 -11.52 -4.12
N PRO A 175 0.51 -11.29 -3.20
CA PRO A 175 0.29 -10.48 -2.00
C PRO A 175 -0.12 -9.03 -2.30
N SER A 176 0.11 -8.56 -3.53
CA SER A 176 -0.24 -7.21 -3.97
C SER A 176 -1.76 -6.97 -3.91
N LEU A 177 -2.58 -8.00 -4.19
CA LEU A 177 -4.03 -7.92 -4.05
C LEU A 177 -4.46 -7.69 -2.59
N ARG A 178 -3.92 -8.47 -1.64
CA ARG A 178 -4.19 -8.29 -0.19
C ARG A 178 -3.86 -6.87 0.25
N ARG A 179 -2.75 -6.32 -0.22
CA ARG A 179 -2.32 -4.95 0.10
C ARG A 179 -3.31 -3.90 -0.41
N LYS A 180 -3.77 -4.02 -1.66
CA LYS A 180 -4.77 -3.09 -2.23
C LYS A 180 -6.09 -3.13 -1.48
N VAL A 181 -6.60 -4.31 -1.14
CA VAL A 181 -7.85 -4.47 -0.39
C VAL A 181 -7.70 -3.91 1.03
N ALA A 182 -6.59 -4.21 1.71
CA ALA A 182 -6.30 -3.65 3.04
C ALA A 182 -6.25 -2.11 3.02
N GLU A 183 -5.62 -1.51 2.00
CA GLU A 183 -5.61 -0.05 1.82
C GLU A 183 -7.02 0.51 1.63
N LYS A 184 -7.86 -0.11 0.78
CA LYS A 184 -9.25 0.33 0.58
C LYS A 184 -10.07 0.26 1.89
N VAL A 185 -9.95 -0.84 2.63
CA VAL A 185 -10.60 -1.01 3.94
C VAL A 185 -10.14 0.07 4.92
N ASN A 186 -8.82 0.28 5.00
CA ASN A 186 -8.24 1.30 5.87
C ASN A 186 -8.82 2.70 5.58
N MET A 187 -8.90 3.07 4.29
CA MET A 187 -9.45 4.35 3.88
C MET A 187 -10.95 4.47 4.18
N ALA A 188 -11.72 3.39 4.01
CA ALA A 188 -13.15 3.39 4.31
C ALA A 188 -13.42 3.63 5.80
N ILE A 189 -12.67 2.95 6.67
CA ILE A 189 -12.76 3.13 8.13
C ILE A 189 -12.34 4.55 8.53
N LEU A 190 -11.21 5.05 8.01
CA LEU A 190 -10.76 6.43 8.28
C LEU A 190 -11.78 7.48 7.83
N GLY A 191 -12.43 7.26 6.69
CA GLY A 191 -13.47 8.14 6.16
C GLY A 191 -14.69 8.27 7.08
N ARG A 192 -15.04 7.21 7.81
CA ARG A 192 -16.14 7.22 8.81
C ARG A 192 -15.78 8.00 10.06
N GLN A 193 -14.51 7.95 10.46
CA GLN A 193 -14.00 8.54 11.71
C GLN A 193 -13.78 10.08 11.65
N LYS A 194 -14.28 10.77 10.61
CA LYS A 194 -14.04 12.22 10.32
C LYS A 194 -12.55 12.62 10.28
N SER A 195 -11.66 11.65 10.27
CA SER A 195 -10.22 11.87 10.14
C SER A 195 -9.87 12.08 8.68
N GLN A 196 -8.70 12.67 8.41
CA GLN A 196 -8.24 12.77 7.03
C GLN A 196 -8.04 11.37 6.45
N LYS A 197 -8.66 11.10 5.29
CA LYS A 197 -8.70 9.79 4.61
C LYS A 197 -7.33 9.17 4.31
N GLU A 198 -6.25 9.95 4.35
CA GLU A 198 -4.89 9.49 4.08
C GLU A 198 -3.83 10.26 4.88
N ALA A 199 -2.66 9.64 5.01
CA ALA A 199 -1.48 10.26 5.61
C ALA A 199 -0.98 11.46 4.81
N THR A 200 -0.53 12.49 5.51
CA THR A 200 -0.05 13.73 4.91
C THR A 200 1.14 13.47 3.99
N ILE A 201 1.98 12.48 4.31
CA ILE A 201 3.11 12.09 3.46
C ILE A 201 2.66 11.57 2.08
N ARG A 202 1.54 10.83 2.00
CA ARG A 202 0.99 10.36 0.71
C ARG A 202 0.52 11.55 -0.15
N LYS A 203 -0.09 12.56 0.49
CA LYS A 203 -0.45 13.83 -0.17
C LYS A 203 0.78 14.56 -0.70
N LEU A 204 1.83 14.64 0.09
CA LEU A 204 3.08 15.29 -0.30
C LEU A 204 3.75 14.59 -1.49
N ILE A 205 3.72 13.25 -1.53
CA ILE A 205 4.25 12.48 -2.67
C ILE A 205 3.45 12.78 -3.95
N ARG A 206 2.11 12.81 -3.86
CA ARG A 206 1.26 13.17 -5.01
C ARG A 206 1.49 14.62 -5.44
N LEU A 207 1.58 15.54 -4.50
CA LEU A 207 1.86 16.95 -4.76
C LEU A 207 3.22 17.13 -5.43
N ARG A 208 4.25 16.39 -4.98
CA ARG A 208 5.57 16.37 -5.62
C ARG A 208 5.48 15.89 -7.06
N ALA A 209 4.85 14.74 -7.31
CA ALA A 209 4.69 14.22 -8.67
C ALA A 209 3.98 15.22 -9.59
N TRP A 210 2.88 15.81 -9.11
CA TRP A 210 2.16 16.86 -9.84
C TRP A 210 3.02 18.11 -10.08
N ALA A 211 3.79 18.57 -9.09
CA ALA A 211 4.65 19.74 -9.23
C ALA A 211 5.78 19.51 -10.22
N GLU A 212 6.35 18.29 -10.26
CA GLU A 212 7.37 17.89 -11.24
C GLU A 212 6.81 17.89 -12.65
N ASP A 213 5.65 17.28 -12.87
CA ASP A 213 4.99 17.25 -14.18
C ASP A 213 4.56 18.65 -14.64
N SER A 214 4.03 19.45 -13.72
CA SER A 214 3.64 20.84 -13.97
C SER A 214 4.86 21.70 -14.34
N ALA A 215 5.97 21.58 -13.63
CA ALA A 215 7.19 22.31 -13.95
C ALA A 215 7.79 21.90 -15.31
N ARG A 216 7.79 20.60 -15.64
CA ARG A 216 8.23 20.11 -16.96
C ARG A 216 7.35 20.64 -18.09
N SER A 217 6.03 20.66 -17.91
CA SER A 217 5.11 21.21 -18.93
C SER A 217 5.28 22.71 -19.18
N HIS A 218 5.76 23.46 -18.19
CA HIS A 218 6.06 24.90 -18.31
C HIS A 218 7.52 25.17 -18.71
N ASN A 219 8.28 24.16 -19.12
CA ASN A 219 9.72 24.25 -19.45
C ASN A 219 10.58 24.89 -18.34
N ILE A 220 10.21 24.66 -17.08
CA ILE A 220 11.05 25.04 -15.94
C ILE A 220 12.23 24.07 -15.87
N ASP A 221 13.44 24.61 -15.77
CA ASP A 221 14.68 23.85 -15.66
C ASP A 221 14.68 22.97 -14.41
N LEU A 222 14.62 21.65 -14.62
CA LEU A 222 14.63 20.63 -13.59
C LEU A 222 15.60 19.50 -13.97
N PRO A 223 16.25 18.85 -12.99
CA PRO A 223 17.04 17.66 -13.26
C PRO A 223 16.20 16.57 -13.95
N HIS A 224 16.81 15.84 -14.88
CA HIS A 224 16.14 14.75 -15.60
C HIS A 224 15.59 13.67 -14.64
N GLN A 225 16.28 13.43 -13.52
CA GLN A 225 15.81 12.59 -12.42
C GLN A 225 15.99 13.31 -11.10
N ILE A 226 14.90 13.43 -10.34
CA ILE A 226 14.93 13.86 -8.95
C ILE A 226 14.79 12.59 -8.11
N ASN A 227 15.92 12.02 -7.71
CA ASN A 227 15.96 10.79 -6.92
C ASN A 227 15.63 11.09 -5.46
N LEU A 228 14.74 10.29 -4.88
CA LEU A 228 14.38 10.34 -3.45
C LEU A 228 15.32 9.51 -2.55
N ASP A 229 16.34 8.88 -3.15
CA ASP A 229 17.33 8.00 -2.51
C ASP A 229 16.73 7.10 -1.41
N LEU A 230 15.67 6.38 -1.77
CA LEU A 230 14.91 5.52 -0.83
C LEU A 230 15.64 4.21 -0.53
N THR A 231 16.64 3.87 -1.33
CA THR A 231 17.56 2.77 -1.10
C THR A 231 18.78 3.37 -0.42
N GLY A 232 19.02 3.11 0.87
CA GLY A 232 20.08 3.74 1.68
C GLY A 232 21.54 3.52 1.25
N ASN A 233 21.83 3.37 -0.05
CA ASN A 233 23.15 3.51 -0.63
C ASN A 233 23.53 5.00 -0.67
N THR A 234 23.79 5.55 0.51
CA THR A 234 24.74 6.66 0.58
C THR A 234 26.05 6.15 0.01
N VAL A 235 26.33 6.49 -1.25
CA VAL A 235 27.68 6.42 -1.77
C VAL A 235 28.47 7.36 -0.89
N LYS A 236 29.13 6.82 0.13
CA LYS A 236 30.22 7.50 0.81
C LYS A 236 31.15 7.96 -0.31
N THR A 237 31.15 9.25 -0.59
CA THR A 237 32.20 9.90 -1.37
C THR A 237 33.49 9.57 -0.64
N ALA A 238 34.22 8.58 -1.17
CA ALA A 238 35.55 8.22 -0.73
C ALA A 238 36.47 9.39 -1.06
N GLY A 239 36.60 10.31 -0.11
CA GLY A 239 37.28 11.58 -0.35
C GLY A 239 37.53 12.40 0.91
N GLU A 240 37.61 11.77 2.08
CA GLU A 240 38.23 12.41 3.26
C GLU A 240 39.36 11.52 3.77
N LYS A 241 40.55 11.76 3.22
CA LYS A 241 41.80 11.53 3.95
C LYS A 241 42.09 12.84 4.67
N PHE A 242 42.09 12.82 5.99
CA PHE A 242 43.21 13.19 6.87
C PHE A 242 42.92 12.65 8.27
#